data_AF-A0A3C0G6J3-F1
#
_entry.id   AF-A0A3C0G6J3-F1
#
_cell.length_a   1.000
_cell.length_b   1.000
_cell.length_c   1.000
_cell.angle_alpha   90.00
_cell.angle_beta   90.00
_cell.angle_gamma   90.00
#
_symmetry.space_group_name_H-M   'P 1'
#
loop_
_entity.id
_entity.type
_entity.pdbx_description
1 polymer ?
#
loop_
_entity_poly.entity_id
_entity_poly.type
_entity_poly.pdbx_seq_one_letter_code
_entity_poly.pdbx_strand_id
1 'polypeptide(L)'
;MAISKQTYNINKHVCQLSPRTEGKDLFYVPHGINETEFYPIDDNHTEYNEMQNFKAELLGDHIDAEMIFTFNSRNIRRKMVSDAMLAYRVFCDSLPKEEAEKCLFMLHTDPVDPNGTDLPAVARALCKKYKVGFSASKINSRQLNYFYNLSDCGINTSSAEGFGLSCMETIMSGTPVIVNTTGGLQDQCGFLKDGKLIKETDYSADWPSNSDGRYKEHGEWAFPTFPQFNLQGSPQTPYIYDGRANVTDIAKQMMRVYKLGKEERQRRGIAGREWAINTGFTAKAMCKYFETAVDTCFETWTPRQKFDLINTNRPTPDYPDGILFNKIEEGETI
;
A
#
# COMPACT_ATOMS: atom_id res chain seq x y z
N MET A 1 20.23 0.87 -2.19
CA MET A 1 19.13 -0.11 -2.05
C MET A 1 17.79 0.59 -2.18
N ALA A 2 16.84 0.00 -2.88
CA ALA A 2 15.50 0.52 -3.09
C ALA A 2 14.45 -0.49 -2.59
N ILE A 3 13.47 -0.02 -1.82
CA ILE A 3 12.47 -0.88 -1.15
C ILE A 3 11.24 -1.22 -2.01
N SER A 4 11.10 -0.54 -3.15
CA SER A 4 10.04 -0.75 -4.13
C SER A 4 10.59 -0.61 -5.54
N LYS A 5 9.90 -1.20 -6.51
CA LYS A 5 10.28 -1.15 -7.93
C LYS A 5 10.30 0.30 -8.45
N GLN A 6 9.34 1.12 -8.01
CA GLN A 6 9.32 2.55 -8.34
C GLN A 6 10.51 3.30 -7.73
N THR A 7 10.88 3.02 -6.49
CA THR A 7 12.07 3.64 -5.87
C THR A 7 13.36 3.23 -6.60
N TYR A 8 13.43 1.98 -7.06
CA TYR A 8 14.56 1.48 -7.88
C TYR A 8 14.67 2.29 -9.17
N ASN A 9 13.56 2.45 -9.89
CA ASN A 9 13.49 3.22 -11.12
C ASN A 9 13.84 4.70 -10.91
N ILE A 10 13.31 5.34 -9.85
CA ILE A 10 13.65 6.73 -9.49
C ILE A 10 15.16 6.88 -9.25
N ASN A 11 15.75 5.99 -8.44
CA ASN A 11 17.19 6.06 -8.14
C ASN A 11 18.05 5.87 -9.40
N LYS A 12 17.61 5.04 -10.35
CA LYS A 12 18.28 4.81 -11.63
C LYS A 12 18.30 6.05 -12.53
N HIS A 13 17.18 6.77 -12.61
CA HIS A 13 17.01 7.85 -13.59
C HIS A 13 17.22 9.27 -13.04
N VAL A 14 16.99 9.49 -11.73
CA VAL A 14 16.99 10.84 -11.13
C VAL A 14 18.32 11.17 -10.44
N CYS A 15 19.12 10.20 -10.02
CA CYS A 15 20.42 10.44 -9.35
C CYS A 15 21.52 10.92 -10.32
N GLN A 16 21.38 12.05 -11.02
CA GLN A 16 22.33 12.45 -12.07
C GLN A 16 23.64 13.07 -11.57
N LEU A 17 23.63 13.72 -10.39
CA LEU A 17 24.85 14.29 -9.79
C LEU A 17 25.81 13.22 -9.26
N SER A 18 25.27 12.06 -8.92
CA SER A 18 25.99 10.86 -8.48
C SER A 18 25.24 9.65 -8.99
N PRO A 19 25.41 9.31 -10.29
CA PRO A 19 24.73 8.21 -10.95
C PRO A 19 24.90 6.91 -10.18
N ARG A 20 23.79 6.19 -10.04
CA ARG A 20 23.77 4.87 -9.43
C ARG A 20 24.17 3.82 -10.46
N THR A 21 24.94 2.85 -10.03
CA THR A 21 25.38 1.70 -10.82
C THR A 21 24.67 0.45 -10.32
N GLU A 22 23.86 -0.13 -11.19
CA GLU A 22 23.14 -1.39 -10.95
C GLU A 22 24.14 -2.49 -10.61
N GLY A 23 23.82 -3.28 -9.58
CA GLY A 23 24.71 -4.36 -9.11
C GLY A 23 25.98 -3.88 -8.42
N LYS A 24 26.14 -2.57 -8.15
CA LYS A 24 27.23 -2.03 -7.33
C LYS A 24 26.72 -1.22 -6.14
N ASP A 25 25.86 -0.22 -6.39
CA ASP A 25 25.26 0.60 -5.34
C ASP A 25 23.72 0.75 -5.46
N LEU A 26 23.16 0.22 -6.54
CA LEU A 26 21.72 0.10 -6.77
C LEU A 26 21.28 -1.36 -6.82
N PHE A 27 20.45 -1.72 -5.83
CA PHE A 27 19.84 -3.02 -5.66
C PHE A 27 18.37 -2.83 -5.30
N TYR A 28 17.52 -3.68 -5.84
CA TYR A 28 16.14 -3.82 -5.37
C TYR A 28 16.12 -4.78 -4.17
N VAL A 29 15.66 -4.28 -3.04
CA VAL A 29 15.56 -5.00 -1.77
C VAL A 29 14.14 -4.78 -1.26
N PRO A 30 13.15 -5.55 -1.76
CA PRO A 30 11.77 -5.39 -1.30
C PRO A 30 11.71 -5.56 0.22
N HIS A 31 10.88 -4.77 0.87
CA HIS A 31 10.68 -4.97 2.30
C HIS A 31 10.02 -6.33 2.55
N GLY A 32 10.52 -7.06 3.55
CA GLY A 32 10.01 -8.35 3.95
C GLY A 32 9.10 -8.26 5.17
N ILE A 33 8.11 -9.14 5.26
CA ILE A 33 7.27 -9.34 6.44
C ILE A 33 7.71 -10.60 7.18
N ASN A 34 7.69 -10.59 8.52
CA ASN A 34 7.96 -11.79 9.31
C ASN A 34 6.77 -12.75 9.18
N GLU A 35 6.92 -13.77 8.34
CA GLU A 35 5.89 -14.76 8.02
C GLU A 35 5.50 -15.67 9.20
N THR A 36 6.25 -15.60 10.30
CA THR A 36 5.97 -16.30 11.58
C THR A 36 5.22 -15.45 12.58
N GLU A 37 5.16 -14.12 12.40
CA GLU A 37 4.35 -13.20 13.21
C GLU A 37 3.00 -12.91 12.54
N PHE A 38 2.99 -12.87 11.20
CA PHE A 38 1.78 -12.62 10.42
C PHE A 38 1.42 -13.87 9.62
N TYR A 39 0.26 -14.45 9.96
CA TYR A 39 -0.21 -15.71 9.40
C TYR A 39 -1.73 -15.83 9.49
N PRO A 40 -2.36 -16.63 8.60
CA PRO A 40 -3.79 -16.87 8.62
C PRO A 40 -4.22 -17.64 9.88
N ILE A 41 -5.36 -17.24 10.43
CA ILE A 41 -6.02 -17.86 11.58
C ILE A 41 -7.42 -18.27 11.12
N ASP A 42 -7.59 -19.56 10.83
CA ASP A 42 -8.90 -20.14 10.53
C ASP A 42 -9.61 -20.62 11.81
N ASP A 43 -10.83 -21.14 11.65
CA ASP A 43 -11.68 -21.60 12.75
C ASP A 43 -11.07 -22.79 13.53
N ASN A 44 -10.05 -23.47 12.99
CA ASN A 44 -9.34 -24.59 13.61
C ASN A 44 -7.98 -24.19 14.22
N HIS A 45 -7.54 -22.94 14.03
CA HIS A 45 -6.27 -22.46 14.53
C HIS A 45 -6.29 -22.35 16.06
N THR A 46 -5.17 -22.68 16.72
CA THR A 46 -5.04 -22.64 18.18
C THR A 46 -5.21 -21.27 18.81
N GLU A 47 -5.27 -20.20 18.00
CA GLU A 47 -5.41 -18.80 18.44
C GLU A 47 -6.76 -18.21 18.03
N TYR A 48 -7.65 -19.02 17.46
CA TYR A 48 -8.96 -18.55 17.00
C TYR A 48 -9.78 -17.96 18.15
N ASN A 49 -9.81 -18.64 19.31
CA ASN A 49 -10.58 -18.17 20.47
C ASN A 49 -10.01 -16.87 21.05
N GLU A 50 -8.68 -16.74 21.12
CA GLU A 50 -8.00 -15.53 21.55
C GLU A 50 -8.28 -14.36 20.59
N MET A 51 -8.30 -14.63 19.27
CA MET A 51 -8.68 -13.65 18.27
C MET A 51 -10.16 -13.23 18.40
N GLN A 52 -11.08 -14.16 18.69
CA GLN A 52 -12.49 -13.81 18.95
C GLN A 52 -12.65 -12.97 20.23
N ASN A 53 -11.89 -13.28 21.29
CA ASN A 53 -11.87 -12.45 22.50
C ASN A 53 -11.34 -11.04 22.20
N PHE A 54 -10.27 -10.94 21.40
CA PHE A 54 -9.76 -9.65 20.93
C PHE A 54 -10.80 -8.88 20.10
N LYS A 55 -11.57 -9.57 19.25
CA LYS A 55 -12.71 -8.96 18.52
C LYS A 55 -13.75 -8.40 19.49
N ALA A 56 -14.13 -9.17 20.50
CA ALA A 56 -15.09 -8.76 21.51
C ALA A 56 -14.59 -7.55 22.33
N GLU A 57 -13.31 -7.52 22.70
CA GLU A 57 -12.70 -6.36 23.36
C GLU A 57 -12.66 -5.11 22.46
N LEU A 58 -12.37 -5.31 21.16
CA LEU A 58 -12.22 -4.22 20.21
C LEU A 58 -13.56 -3.61 19.78
N LEU A 59 -14.59 -4.45 19.58
CA LEU A 59 -15.90 -4.04 19.07
C LEU A 59 -16.94 -3.87 20.19
N GLY A 60 -16.79 -4.59 21.30
CA GLY A 60 -17.83 -4.81 22.29
C GLY A 60 -18.83 -5.88 21.84
N ASP A 61 -19.38 -6.62 22.81
CA ASP A 61 -20.26 -7.80 22.60
C ASP A 61 -21.57 -7.51 21.83
N HIS A 62 -21.92 -6.24 21.66
CA HIS A 62 -23.16 -5.80 21.03
C HIS A 62 -22.99 -5.40 19.56
N ILE A 63 -21.76 -5.34 19.05
CA ILE A 63 -21.52 -5.00 17.65
C ILE A 63 -21.57 -6.27 16.80
N ASP A 64 -22.70 -6.46 16.15
CA ASP A 64 -22.84 -7.42 15.06
C ASP A 64 -22.25 -6.83 13.77
N ALA A 65 -21.16 -7.42 13.28
CA ALA A 65 -20.48 -7.04 12.05
C ALA A 65 -20.07 -8.29 11.25
N GLU A 66 -20.64 -8.41 10.05
CA GLU A 66 -20.41 -9.51 9.10
C GLU A 66 -19.45 -9.12 7.98
N MET A 67 -19.25 -7.82 7.74
CA MET A 67 -18.29 -7.28 6.79
C MET A 67 -17.41 -6.24 7.46
N ILE A 68 -16.14 -6.56 7.67
CA ILE A 68 -15.16 -5.70 8.34
C ILE A 68 -14.10 -5.25 7.34
N PHE A 69 -14.11 -3.97 7.01
CA PHE A 69 -12.98 -3.34 6.34
C PHE A 69 -12.01 -2.79 7.37
N THR A 70 -10.70 -2.97 7.17
CA THR A 70 -9.70 -2.39 8.07
C THR A 70 -8.79 -1.40 7.37
N PHE A 71 -8.29 -0.43 8.13
CA PHE A 71 -7.24 0.48 7.69
C PHE A 71 -6.22 0.62 8.81
N ASN A 72 -4.95 0.33 8.51
CA ASN A 72 -3.85 0.53 9.45
C ASN A 72 -2.81 1.49 8.86
N SER A 73 -2.82 2.73 9.34
CA SER A 73 -1.78 3.70 9.05
C SER A 73 -1.90 4.91 9.95
N ARG A 74 -0.86 5.74 10.01
CA ARG A 74 -0.95 7.04 10.66
C ARG A 74 -2.03 7.92 10.02
N ASN A 75 -2.68 8.73 10.84
CA ASN A 75 -3.59 9.77 10.38
C ASN A 75 -2.79 10.99 9.93
N ILE A 76 -2.27 10.98 8.70
CA ILE A 76 -1.58 12.14 8.11
C ILE A 76 -2.08 12.35 6.68
N ARG A 77 -2.02 13.57 6.16
CA ARG A 77 -2.61 13.98 4.86
C ARG A 77 -2.41 12.97 3.73
N ARG A 78 -1.17 12.51 3.47
CA ARG A 78 -0.87 11.56 2.37
C ARG A 78 -1.50 10.17 2.52
N LYS A 79 -2.02 9.82 3.70
CA LYS A 79 -2.64 8.51 3.98
C LYS A 79 -4.11 8.47 3.61
N MET A 80 -4.72 9.63 3.37
CA MET A 80 -6.08 9.73 2.79
C MET A 80 -7.15 8.96 3.59
N VAL A 81 -7.04 8.95 4.92
CA VAL A 81 -7.97 8.20 5.80
C VAL A 81 -9.40 8.74 5.69
N SER A 82 -9.56 10.07 5.59
CA SER A 82 -10.87 10.71 5.39
C SER A 82 -11.53 10.31 4.07
N ASP A 83 -10.74 10.14 3.01
CA ASP A 83 -11.25 9.76 1.69
C ASP A 83 -11.67 8.29 1.69
N ALA A 84 -10.94 7.43 2.39
CA ALA A 84 -11.35 6.05 2.64
C ALA A 84 -12.66 5.97 3.44
N MET A 85 -12.85 6.84 4.44
CA MET A 85 -14.11 6.93 5.20
C MET A 85 -15.28 7.40 4.32
N LEU A 86 -15.04 8.37 3.44
CA LEU A 86 -16.05 8.80 2.49
C LEU A 86 -16.37 7.70 1.46
N ALA A 87 -15.38 6.94 1.01
CA ALA A 87 -15.59 5.80 0.14
C ALA A 87 -16.43 4.71 0.83
N TYR A 88 -16.14 4.41 2.09
CA TYR A 88 -16.94 3.52 2.92
C TYR A 88 -18.40 4.00 3.04
N ARG A 89 -18.59 5.31 3.25
CA ARG A 89 -19.93 5.92 3.24
C ARG A 89 -20.67 5.68 1.92
N VAL A 90 -20.01 5.91 0.78
CA VAL A 90 -20.59 5.70 -0.57
C VAL A 90 -20.92 4.23 -0.80
N PHE A 91 -20.06 3.31 -0.36
CA PHE A 91 -20.32 1.88 -0.41
C PHE A 91 -21.57 1.51 0.41
N CYS A 92 -21.66 1.92 1.68
CA CYS A 92 -22.82 1.61 2.51
C CYS A 92 -24.12 2.26 1.99
N ASP A 93 -24.06 3.45 1.40
CA ASP A 93 -25.22 4.10 0.76
C ASP A 93 -25.76 3.31 -0.44
N SER A 94 -24.96 2.41 -1.03
CA SER A 94 -25.36 1.55 -2.15
C SER A 94 -25.95 0.20 -1.73
N LEU A 95 -25.98 -0.09 -0.42
CA LEU A 95 -26.53 -1.33 0.13
C LEU A 95 -27.94 -1.12 0.70
N PRO A 96 -28.77 -2.18 0.77
CA PRO A 96 -29.95 -2.19 1.62
C PRO A 96 -29.57 -1.85 3.07
N LYS A 97 -30.46 -1.14 3.77
CA LYS A 97 -30.21 -0.66 5.14
C LYS A 97 -29.74 -1.77 6.08
N GLU A 98 -30.40 -2.92 6.04
CA GLU A 98 -30.09 -4.08 6.91
C GLU A 98 -28.69 -4.65 6.66
N GLU A 99 -28.23 -4.65 5.40
CA GLU A 99 -26.88 -5.08 5.03
C GLU A 99 -25.83 -4.03 5.43
N ALA A 100 -26.12 -2.74 5.21
CA ALA A 100 -25.24 -1.65 5.59
C ALA A 100 -25.01 -1.59 7.12
N GLU A 101 -26.02 -1.94 7.93
CA GLU A 101 -25.92 -2.00 9.38
C GLU A 101 -24.97 -3.10 9.88
N LYS A 102 -24.71 -4.14 9.06
CA LYS A 102 -23.77 -5.24 9.37
C LYS A 102 -22.35 -4.99 8.88
N CYS A 103 -22.10 -3.84 8.25
CA CYS A 103 -20.77 -3.43 7.82
C CYS A 103 -20.08 -2.61 8.93
N LEU A 104 -18.76 -2.75 9.02
CA LEU A 104 -17.91 -1.97 9.93
C LEU A 104 -16.64 -1.53 9.20
N PHE A 105 -16.27 -0.25 9.37
CA PHE A 105 -14.95 0.23 9.00
C PHE A 105 -14.10 0.48 10.25
N MET A 106 -13.05 -0.34 10.44
CA MET A 106 -12.20 -0.31 11.62
C MET A 106 -10.85 0.34 11.30
N LEU A 107 -10.54 1.42 12.02
CA LEU A 107 -9.34 2.23 11.82
C LEU A 107 -8.33 1.99 12.96
N HIS A 108 -7.20 1.35 12.67
CA HIS A 108 -6.06 1.32 13.58
C HIS A 108 -5.17 2.53 13.30
N THR A 109 -5.44 3.62 14.01
CA THR A 109 -4.83 4.94 13.77
C THR A 109 -5.05 5.86 14.98
N ASP A 110 -4.21 6.90 15.09
CA ASP A 110 -4.48 8.01 16.01
C ASP A 110 -5.73 8.79 15.51
N PRO A 111 -6.83 8.84 16.28
CA PRO A 111 -8.07 9.45 15.80
C PRO A 111 -7.93 10.94 15.42
N VAL A 112 -6.99 11.63 16.06
CA VAL A 112 -6.65 13.05 15.80
C VAL A 112 -5.13 13.19 15.77
N ASP A 113 -4.57 13.70 14.66
CA ASP A 113 -3.14 14.02 14.50
C ASP A 113 -3.02 15.43 13.89
N PRO A 114 -2.10 16.30 14.37
CA PRO A 114 -1.89 17.65 13.82
C PRO A 114 -1.55 17.71 12.33
N ASN A 115 -1.01 16.63 11.77
CA ASN A 115 -0.66 16.51 10.34
C ASN A 115 -1.75 15.78 9.54
N GLY A 116 -2.88 15.45 10.18
CA GLY A 116 -4.00 14.72 9.60
C GLY A 116 -5.32 15.45 9.80
N THR A 117 -6.35 14.68 10.15
CA THR A 117 -7.73 15.13 10.26
C THR A 117 -8.33 14.72 11.60
N ASP A 118 -9.32 15.45 12.13
CA ASP A 118 -10.18 14.93 13.21
C ASP A 118 -11.12 13.86 12.63
N LEU A 119 -10.67 12.59 12.65
CA LEU A 119 -11.41 11.48 12.07
C LEU A 119 -12.72 11.20 12.82
N PRO A 120 -12.82 11.33 14.16
CA PRO A 120 -14.10 11.29 14.85
C PRO A 120 -15.10 12.34 14.34
N ALA A 121 -14.66 13.58 14.05
CA ALA A 121 -15.53 14.60 13.46
C ALA A 121 -15.97 14.21 12.05
N VAL A 122 -15.08 13.66 11.23
CA VAL A 122 -15.43 13.13 9.90
C VAL A 122 -16.46 12.00 10.01
N ALA A 123 -16.28 11.07 10.95
CA ALA A 123 -17.23 9.97 11.18
C ALA A 123 -18.62 10.50 11.56
N ARG A 124 -18.68 11.47 12.48
CA ARG A 124 -19.95 12.11 12.89
C ARG A 124 -20.62 12.87 11.74
N ALA A 125 -19.84 13.51 10.87
CA ALA A 125 -20.37 14.29 9.75
C ALA A 125 -20.83 13.41 8.59
N LEU A 126 -19.99 12.48 8.15
CA LEU A 126 -20.16 11.73 6.90
C LEU A 126 -20.74 10.33 7.14
N CYS A 127 -20.32 9.65 8.22
CA CYS A 127 -20.67 8.26 8.48
C CYS A 127 -21.70 8.08 9.60
N LYS A 128 -22.52 9.09 9.93
CA LYS A 128 -23.47 9.07 11.08
C LYS A 128 -24.42 7.87 11.16
N LYS A 129 -24.66 7.18 10.03
CA LYS A 129 -25.56 6.01 9.93
C LYS A 129 -24.80 4.68 9.94
N TYR A 130 -23.46 4.70 9.87
CA TYR A 130 -22.63 3.55 9.58
C TYR A 130 -21.57 3.38 10.66
N LYS A 131 -21.20 2.12 10.95
CA LYS A 131 -20.28 1.80 12.03
C LYS A 131 -18.85 2.14 11.60
N VAL A 132 -18.21 3.05 12.34
CA VAL A 132 -16.78 3.35 12.22
C VAL A 132 -16.15 3.16 13.60
N GLY A 133 -15.20 2.23 13.68
CA GLY A 133 -14.46 1.92 14.91
C GLY A 133 -13.04 2.49 14.88
N PHE A 134 -12.49 2.76 16.06
CA PHE A 134 -11.12 3.25 16.22
C PHE A 134 -10.34 2.36 17.20
N SER A 135 -9.25 1.78 16.71
CA SER A 135 -8.24 1.08 17.51
C SER A 135 -7.05 2.02 17.70
N ALA A 136 -7.08 2.87 18.73
CA ALA A 136 -6.02 3.85 18.99
C ALA A 136 -4.92 3.33 19.95
N SER A 137 -5.18 2.23 20.64
CA SER A 137 -4.23 1.64 21.59
C SER A 137 -3.09 0.97 20.85
N LYS A 138 -1.88 1.03 21.42
CA LYS A 138 -0.76 0.24 20.93
C LYS A 138 -1.06 -1.25 21.14
N ILE A 139 -0.90 -2.03 20.08
CA ILE A 139 -1.06 -3.49 20.10
C ILE A 139 0.26 -4.15 19.68
N ASN A 140 0.54 -5.34 20.20
CA ASN A 140 1.74 -6.10 19.83
C ASN A 140 1.55 -6.84 18.48
N SER A 141 2.60 -7.44 17.93
CA SER A 141 2.53 -8.13 16.62
C SER A 141 1.46 -9.21 16.57
N ARG A 142 1.26 -9.97 17.67
CA ARG A 142 0.24 -11.02 17.75
C ARG A 142 -1.18 -10.45 17.65
N GLN A 143 -1.47 -9.42 18.43
CA GLN A 143 -2.75 -8.69 18.36
C GLN A 143 -2.93 -7.98 17.01
N LEU A 144 -1.85 -7.52 16.38
CA LEU A 144 -1.92 -6.95 15.04
C LEU A 144 -2.22 -8.02 13.98
N ASN A 145 -1.68 -9.24 14.12
CA ASN A 145 -2.07 -10.37 13.29
C ASN A 145 -3.56 -10.71 13.47
N TYR A 146 -4.09 -10.64 14.70
CA TYR A 146 -5.53 -10.78 14.96
C TYR A 146 -6.33 -9.71 14.25
N PHE A 147 -5.89 -8.44 14.33
CA PHE A 147 -6.54 -7.33 13.63
C PHE A 147 -6.63 -7.55 12.11
N TYR A 148 -5.58 -8.09 11.47
CA TYR A 148 -5.59 -8.38 10.05
C TYR A 148 -6.45 -9.60 9.68
N ASN A 149 -6.47 -10.64 10.51
CA ASN A 149 -7.31 -11.83 10.30
C ASN A 149 -8.81 -11.59 10.55
N LEU A 150 -9.15 -10.64 11.42
CA LEU A 150 -10.53 -10.21 11.63
C LEU A 150 -11.09 -9.39 10.46
N SER A 151 -10.23 -8.89 9.58
CA SER A 151 -10.61 -8.10 8.43
C SER A 151 -11.08 -8.99 7.29
N ASP A 152 -12.22 -8.64 6.68
CA ASP A 152 -12.61 -9.21 5.39
C ASP A 152 -11.80 -8.61 4.23
N CYS A 153 -11.29 -7.38 4.41
CA CYS A 153 -10.40 -6.73 3.47
C CYS A 153 -9.68 -5.52 4.07
N GLY A 154 -8.35 -5.47 3.92
CA GLY A 154 -7.55 -4.31 4.28
C GLY A 154 -7.58 -3.22 3.21
N ILE A 155 -7.59 -1.97 3.62
CA ILE A 155 -7.61 -0.81 2.73
C ILE A 155 -6.33 -0.01 2.93
N ASN A 156 -5.64 0.29 1.84
CA ASN A 156 -4.56 1.27 1.82
C ASN A 156 -4.67 2.19 0.59
N THR A 157 -5.23 3.36 0.81
CA THR A 157 -5.49 4.37 -0.23
C THR A 157 -4.54 5.55 -0.15
N SER A 158 -3.36 5.34 0.44
CA SER A 158 -2.31 6.37 0.53
C SER A 158 -2.00 6.92 -0.86
N SER A 159 -1.84 8.23 -0.97
CA SER A 159 -1.54 8.88 -2.25
C SER A 159 -0.04 8.87 -2.60
N ALA A 160 0.80 8.70 -1.58
CA ALA A 160 2.23 8.48 -1.70
C ALA A 160 2.68 7.45 -0.66
N GLU A 161 3.39 6.41 -1.09
CA GLU A 161 3.88 5.34 -0.22
C GLU A 161 5.22 4.77 -0.69
N GLY A 162 6.19 4.60 0.23
CA GLY A 162 7.46 3.96 -0.11
C GLY A 162 7.32 2.47 -0.39
N PHE A 163 6.69 1.75 0.54
CA PHE A 163 6.41 0.32 0.46
C PHE A 163 4.95 0.00 0.79
N GLY A 164 4.52 0.27 2.04
CA GLY A 164 3.17 -0.01 2.54
C GLY A 164 3.11 -1.28 3.38
N LEU A 165 3.80 -1.27 4.54
CA LEU A 165 3.95 -2.45 5.41
C LEU A 165 2.63 -3.08 5.81
N SER A 166 1.68 -2.28 6.30
CA SER A 166 0.38 -2.79 6.75
C SER A 166 -0.41 -3.50 5.67
N CYS A 167 -0.23 -3.11 4.40
CA CYS A 167 -0.85 -3.79 3.26
C CYS A 167 -0.23 -5.19 3.07
N MET A 168 1.10 -5.30 3.09
CA MET A 168 1.78 -6.59 2.91
C MET A 168 1.58 -7.49 4.13
N GLU A 169 1.52 -6.94 5.34
CA GLU A 169 1.15 -7.68 6.55
C GLU A 169 -0.26 -8.23 6.45
N THR A 170 -1.23 -7.45 5.94
CA THR A 170 -2.60 -7.92 5.70
C THR A 170 -2.64 -9.07 4.69
N ILE A 171 -1.91 -8.94 3.57
CA ILE A 171 -1.78 -10.02 2.58
C ILE A 171 -1.12 -11.25 3.21
N MET A 172 -0.07 -11.04 4.00
CA MET A 172 0.64 -12.12 4.68
C MET A 172 -0.27 -12.84 5.68
N SER A 173 -1.15 -12.14 6.38
CA SER A 173 -2.19 -12.73 7.24
C SER A 173 -3.30 -13.46 6.47
N GLY A 174 -3.26 -13.50 5.14
CA GLY A 174 -4.26 -14.23 4.34
C GLY A 174 -5.53 -13.43 4.08
N THR A 175 -5.45 -12.10 4.07
CA THR A 175 -6.59 -11.20 3.87
C THR A 175 -6.43 -10.38 2.58
N PRO A 176 -7.46 -10.28 1.71
CA PRO A 176 -7.38 -9.49 0.49
C PRO A 176 -7.28 -7.99 0.77
N VAL A 177 -6.82 -7.21 -0.21
CA VAL A 177 -6.56 -5.77 -0.05
C VAL A 177 -7.12 -4.90 -1.16
N ILE A 178 -7.67 -3.74 -0.79
CA ILE A 178 -7.97 -2.62 -1.69
C ILE A 178 -6.81 -1.63 -1.60
N VAL A 179 -6.17 -1.34 -2.72
CA VAL A 179 -4.98 -0.50 -2.74
C VAL A 179 -5.04 0.57 -3.81
N ASN A 180 -4.47 1.73 -3.51
CA ASN A 180 -4.16 2.73 -4.53
C ASN A 180 -2.84 2.34 -5.22
N THR A 181 -2.86 2.22 -6.55
CA THR A 181 -1.68 1.81 -7.35
C THR A 181 -0.68 2.96 -7.41
N THR A 182 0.11 3.12 -6.35
CA THR A 182 1.15 4.15 -6.21
C THR A 182 2.32 3.60 -5.40
N GLY A 183 3.55 4.05 -5.71
CA GLY A 183 4.71 3.74 -4.89
C GLY A 183 5.00 2.25 -4.79
N GLY A 184 5.23 1.76 -3.57
CA GLY A 184 5.38 0.33 -3.31
C GLY A 184 4.07 -0.45 -3.20
N LEU A 185 2.90 0.20 -3.11
CA LEU A 185 1.61 -0.51 -3.03
C LEU A 185 1.30 -1.28 -4.31
N GLN A 186 1.72 -0.76 -5.47
CA GLN A 186 1.57 -1.46 -6.75
C GLN A 186 2.32 -2.79 -6.77
N ASP A 187 3.46 -2.88 -6.08
CA ASP A 187 4.31 -4.07 -6.08
C ASP A 187 3.60 -5.24 -5.39
N GLN A 188 2.64 -4.94 -4.51
CA GLN A 188 1.86 -5.87 -3.71
C GLN A 188 0.62 -6.43 -4.44
N CYS A 189 0.32 -5.92 -5.64
CA CYS A 189 -0.85 -6.33 -6.42
C CYS A 189 -0.60 -7.55 -7.33
N GLY A 190 0.66 -7.95 -7.54
CA GLY A 190 0.99 -9.03 -8.47
C GLY A 190 0.64 -8.72 -9.93
N PHE A 191 0.78 -7.47 -10.38
CA PHE A 191 0.49 -7.08 -11.76
C PHE A 191 1.31 -7.86 -12.79
N LEU A 192 0.66 -8.20 -13.91
CA LEU A 192 1.23 -8.93 -15.03
C LEU A 192 1.37 -8.06 -16.27
N LYS A 193 2.53 -8.17 -16.92
CA LYS A 193 2.86 -7.67 -18.25
C LYS A 193 3.09 -8.87 -19.15
N ASP A 194 2.22 -9.05 -20.14
CA ASP A 194 2.26 -10.17 -21.08
C ASP A 194 2.32 -11.54 -20.37
N GLY A 195 1.48 -11.70 -19.33
CA GLY A 195 1.39 -12.92 -18.51
C GLY A 195 2.55 -13.14 -17.53
N LYS A 196 3.47 -12.18 -17.37
CA LYS A 196 4.61 -12.27 -16.44
C LYS A 196 4.57 -11.16 -15.41
N LEU A 197 4.98 -11.46 -14.17
CA LEU A 197 5.09 -10.44 -13.13
C LEU A 197 5.98 -9.29 -13.57
N ILE A 198 5.47 -8.07 -13.45
CA ILE A 198 6.22 -6.84 -13.71
C ILE A 198 7.43 -6.80 -12.77
N LYS A 199 8.62 -6.53 -13.31
CA LYS A 199 9.88 -6.39 -12.56
C LYS A 199 10.28 -4.93 -12.42
N GLU A 200 11.21 -4.65 -11.52
CA GLU A 200 11.82 -3.32 -11.37
C GLU A 200 12.48 -2.81 -12.66
N THR A 201 12.96 -3.73 -13.50
CA THR A 201 13.60 -3.43 -14.80
C THR A 201 12.60 -3.17 -15.94
N ASP A 202 11.30 -3.43 -15.72
CA ASP A 202 10.26 -3.12 -16.71
C ASP A 202 9.86 -1.64 -16.72
N TYR A 203 10.10 -0.93 -15.62
CA TYR A 203 9.86 0.50 -15.52
C TYR A 203 10.98 1.31 -16.18
N SER A 204 10.64 2.50 -16.65
CA SER A 204 11.56 3.44 -17.28
C SER A 204 11.31 4.87 -16.81
N ALA A 205 12.08 5.83 -17.32
CA ALA A 205 11.82 7.25 -17.09
C ALA A 205 10.43 7.69 -17.64
N ASP A 206 10.01 7.12 -18.78
CA ASP A 206 8.75 7.46 -19.47
C ASP A 206 7.54 6.68 -18.91
N TRP A 207 7.80 5.57 -18.22
CA TRP A 207 6.77 4.82 -17.53
C TRP A 207 7.29 4.37 -16.15
N PRO A 208 7.25 5.28 -15.16
CA PRO A 208 7.89 5.04 -13.87
C PRO A 208 7.04 4.25 -12.87
N SER A 209 5.76 4.03 -13.16
CA SER A 209 4.84 3.21 -12.36
C SER A 209 3.64 2.75 -13.19
N ASN A 210 2.96 1.69 -12.75
CA ASN A 210 1.69 1.24 -13.34
C ASN A 210 0.48 2.05 -12.83
N SER A 211 0.73 3.24 -12.27
CA SER A 211 -0.31 4.11 -11.72
C SER A 211 -1.27 4.65 -12.80
N ASP A 212 -0.85 4.63 -14.07
CA ASP A 212 -1.68 4.95 -15.24
C ASP A 212 -2.68 3.83 -15.59
N GLY A 213 -2.57 2.66 -14.96
CA GLY A 213 -3.42 1.51 -15.22
C GLY A 213 -3.18 0.86 -16.57
N ARG A 214 -1.97 0.98 -17.11
CA ARG A 214 -1.54 0.33 -18.36
C ARG A 214 -1.69 -1.19 -18.32
N TYR A 215 -1.28 -1.81 -17.23
CA TYR A 215 -1.45 -3.25 -17.00
C TYR A 215 -2.50 -3.47 -15.91
N LYS A 216 -3.59 -4.16 -16.26
CA LYS A 216 -4.73 -4.39 -15.36
C LYS A 216 -4.88 -5.84 -14.93
N GLU A 217 -4.13 -6.76 -15.51
CA GLU A 217 -4.08 -8.15 -15.03
C GLU A 217 -3.24 -8.18 -13.75
N HIS A 218 -3.79 -8.74 -12.68
CA HIS A 218 -3.18 -8.71 -11.34
C HIS A 218 -3.64 -9.91 -10.49
N GLY A 219 -3.02 -10.06 -9.31
CA GLY A 219 -3.38 -11.07 -8.34
C GLY A 219 -4.83 -10.96 -7.86
N GLU A 220 -5.49 -12.10 -7.68
CA GLU A 220 -6.92 -12.14 -7.33
C GLU A 220 -7.25 -11.63 -5.92
N TRP A 221 -6.23 -11.52 -5.04
CA TRP A 221 -6.33 -10.95 -3.69
C TRP A 221 -6.36 -9.42 -3.68
N ALA A 222 -5.92 -8.79 -4.77
CA ALA A 222 -5.79 -7.35 -4.86
C ALA A 222 -6.98 -6.72 -5.59
N PHE A 223 -7.45 -5.58 -5.08
CA PHE A 223 -8.52 -4.77 -5.65
C PHE A 223 -7.99 -3.37 -5.91
N PRO A 224 -7.17 -3.17 -6.96
CA PRO A 224 -6.47 -1.92 -7.19
C PRO A 224 -7.42 -0.80 -7.63
N THR A 225 -7.06 0.41 -7.24
CA THR A 225 -7.57 1.67 -7.79
C THR A 225 -6.42 2.40 -8.47
N PHE A 226 -6.72 3.10 -9.56
CA PHE A 226 -5.71 3.86 -10.30
C PHE A 226 -5.88 5.35 -9.97
N PRO A 227 -4.83 6.03 -9.48
CA PRO A 227 -4.95 7.38 -9.00
C PRO A 227 -5.11 8.42 -10.11
N GLN A 228 -5.66 9.58 -9.74
CA GLN A 228 -5.47 10.84 -10.44
C GLN A 228 -4.22 11.54 -9.90
N PHE A 229 -3.42 12.13 -10.77
CA PHE A 229 -2.17 12.78 -10.37
C PHE A 229 -2.33 14.27 -10.15
N ASN A 230 -1.77 14.75 -9.04
CA ASN A 230 -1.52 16.14 -8.76
C ASN A 230 -0.05 16.33 -8.39
N LEU A 231 0.39 17.57 -8.18
CA LEU A 231 1.73 17.86 -7.67
C LEU A 231 1.67 18.40 -6.25
N GLN A 232 2.66 18.02 -5.43
CA GLN A 232 3.00 18.70 -4.18
C GLN A 232 4.50 18.98 -4.14
N GLY A 233 4.94 19.91 -3.30
CA GLY A 233 6.36 20.25 -3.23
C GLY A 233 6.74 21.06 -1.99
N SER A 234 8.05 21.16 -1.79
CA SER A 234 8.72 21.99 -0.79
C SER A 234 10.02 22.54 -1.39
N PRO A 235 10.69 23.53 -0.77
CA PRO A 235 11.98 24.02 -1.26
C PRO A 235 13.05 22.92 -1.42
N GLN A 236 13.05 21.89 -0.56
CA GLN A 236 13.98 20.76 -0.64
C GLN A 236 13.53 19.67 -1.63
N THR A 237 12.24 19.55 -1.90
CA THR A 237 11.66 18.60 -2.84
C THR A 237 10.69 19.36 -3.73
N PRO A 238 11.17 20.04 -4.79
CA PRO A 238 10.40 21.03 -5.53
C PRO A 238 9.08 20.51 -6.09
N TYR A 239 9.04 19.23 -6.44
CA TYR A 239 7.80 18.55 -6.81
C TYR A 239 7.86 17.05 -6.47
N ILE A 240 6.68 16.47 -6.27
CA ILE A 240 6.40 15.03 -6.24
C ILE A 240 4.98 14.82 -6.74
N TYR A 241 4.76 13.72 -7.48
CA TYR A 241 3.41 13.31 -7.86
C TYR A 241 2.62 12.83 -6.63
N ASP A 242 1.46 13.45 -6.42
CA ASP A 242 0.45 13.08 -5.44
C ASP A 242 -0.67 12.32 -6.14
N GLY A 243 -0.54 10.99 -6.19
CA GLY A 243 -1.48 10.11 -6.88
C GLY A 243 -2.67 9.77 -5.99
N ARG A 244 -3.77 10.53 -6.06
CA ARG A 244 -4.95 10.32 -5.21
C ARG A 244 -5.94 9.38 -5.88
N ALA A 245 -6.35 8.33 -5.16
CA ALA A 245 -7.44 7.47 -5.61
C ALA A 245 -8.78 8.22 -5.63
N ASN A 246 -9.62 7.95 -6.62
CA ASN A 246 -10.98 8.45 -6.63
C ASN A 246 -11.81 7.71 -5.57
N VAL A 247 -12.51 8.46 -4.72
CA VAL A 247 -13.41 7.95 -3.67
C VAL A 247 -14.41 6.92 -4.21
N THR A 248 -14.99 7.18 -5.39
CA THR A 248 -15.98 6.28 -6.00
C THR A 248 -15.35 4.98 -6.49
N ASP A 249 -14.08 4.99 -6.89
CA ASP A 249 -13.39 3.78 -7.31
C ASP A 249 -13.04 2.91 -6.11
N ILE A 250 -12.64 3.51 -4.98
CA ILE A 250 -12.47 2.79 -3.71
C ILE A 250 -13.79 2.12 -3.30
N ALA A 251 -14.91 2.85 -3.36
CA ALA A 251 -16.23 2.31 -3.04
C ALA A 251 -16.66 1.16 -3.98
N LYS A 252 -16.35 1.26 -5.29
CA LYS A 252 -16.57 0.16 -6.25
C LYS A 252 -15.77 -1.07 -5.89
N GLN A 253 -14.53 -0.92 -5.43
CA GLN A 253 -13.72 -2.05 -4.99
C GLN A 253 -14.27 -2.67 -3.69
N MET A 254 -14.70 -1.86 -2.72
CA MET A 254 -15.41 -2.35 -1.52
C MET A 254 -16.64 -3.19 -1.91
N MET A 255 -17.44 -2.71 -2.87
CA MET A 255 -18.60 -3.44 -3.38
C MET A 255 -18.23 -4.75 -4.07
N ARG A 256 -17.12 -4.79 -4.81
CA ARG A 256 -16.63 -6.03 -5.43
C ARG A 256 -16.24 -7.06 -4.37
N VAL A 257 -15.48 -6.65 -3.36
CA VAL A 257 -15.09 -7.49 -2.23
C VAL A 257 -16.32 -8.03 -1.49
N TYR A 258 -17.29 -7.16 -1.19
CA TYR A 258 -18.53 -7.53 -0.50
C TYR A 258 -19.27 -8.66 -1.23
N LYS A 259 -19.39 -8.55 -2.56
CA LYS A 259 -20.10 -9.52 -3.42
C LYS A 259 -19.45 -10.89 -3.54
N LEU A 260 -18.19 -11.08 -3.13
CA LEU A 260 -17.50 -12.37 -3.23
C LEU A 260 -17.98 -13.40 -2.18
N GLY A 261 -18.51 -12.94 -1.05
CA GLY A 261 -18.79 -13.81 0.10
C GLY A 261 -17.52 -14.20 0.89
N LYS A 262 -17.71 -14.73 2.11
CA LYS A 262 -16.63 -14.99 3.07
C LYS A 262 -15.60 -16.00 2.55
N GLU A 263 -16.07 -17.14 2.04
CA GLU A 263 -15.19 -18.25 1.59
C GLU A 263 -14.27 -17.83 0.44
N GLU A 264 -14.78 -17.10 -0.54
CA GLU A 264 -14.00 -16.63 -1.68
C GLU A 264 -13.00 -15.53 -1.29
N ARG A 265 -13.36 -14.66 -0.33
CA ARG A 265 -12.41 -13.68 0.25
C ARG A 265 -11.25 -14.38 0.94
N GLN A 266 -11.53 -15.40 1.75
CA GLN A 266 -10.51 -16.19 2.43
C GLN A 266 -9.61 -16.92 1.43
N ARG A 267 -10.19 -17.61 0.44
CA ARG A 267 -9.43 -18.30 -0.62
C ARG A 267 -8.46 -17.36 -1.35
N ARG A 268 -8.94 -16.19 -1.76
CA ARG A 268 -8.11 -15.18 -2.44
C ARG A 268 -7.02 -14.63 -1.52
N GLY A 269 -7.34 -14.35 -0.26
CA GLY A 269 -6.36 -13.88 0.70
C GLY A 269 -5.21 -14.89 0.92
N ILE A 270 -5.53 -16.19 1.01
CA ILE A 270 -4.52 -17.26 1.05
C ILE A 270 -3.66 -17.27 -0.22
N ALA A 271 -4.26 -17.15 -1.40
CA ALA A 271 -3.50 -17.05 -2.66
C ALA A 271 -2.55 -15.83 -2.66
N GLY A 272 -2.96 -14.72 -2.05
CA GLY A 272 -2.12 -13.54 -1.83
C GLY A 272 -0.92 -13.82 -0.93
N ARG A 273 -1.12 -14.53 0.19
CA ARG A 273 -0.02 -14.97 1.08
C ARG A 273 0.97 -15.87 0.33
N GLU A 274 0.48 -16.88 -0.37
CA GLU A 274 1.32 -17.81 -1.13
C GLU A 274 2.16 -17.07 -2.17
N TRP A 275 1.54 -16.14 -2.90
CA TRP A 275 2.24 -15.27 -3.82
C TRP A 275 3.31 -14.42 -3.11
N ALA A 276 3.00 -13.79 -1.98
CA ALA A 276 3.93 -12.93 -1.25
C ALA A 276 5.18 -13.70 -0.78
N ILE A 277 4.98 -14.93 -0.28
CA ILE A 277 6.08 -15.82 0.11
C ILE A 277 6.92 -16.22 -1.11
N ASN A 278 6.26 -16.66 -2.19
CA ASN A 278 6.94 -17.14 -3.39
C ASN A 278 7.69 -16.04 -4.17
N THR A 279 7.29 -14.78 -3.99
CA THR A 279 7.92 -13.61 -4.62
C THR A 279 8.94 -12.90 -3.73
N GLY A 280 9.17 -13.39 -2.52
CA GLY A 280 10.24 -12.90 -1.65
C GLY A 280 9.88 -11.69 -0.80
N PHE A 281 8.60 -11.43 -0.52
CA PHE A 281 8.17 -10.42 0.47
C PHE A 281 8.24 -10.93 1.90
N THR A 282 9.23 -11.77 2.21
CA THR A 282 9.48 -12.34 3.55
C THR A 282 10.69 -11.69 4.20
N ALA A 283 10.72 -11.65 5.54
CA ALA A 283 11.85 -11.13 6.29
C ALA A 283 13.16 -11.85 5.90
N LYS A 284 13.08 -13.17 5.72
CA LYS A 284 14.23 -13.99 5.27
C LYS A 284 14.76 -13.58 3.90
N ALA A 285 13.87 -13.38 2.92
CA ALA A 285 14.27 -12.97 1.58
C ALA A 285 14.88 -11.56 1.58
N MET A 286 14.24 -10.61 2.28
CA MET A 286 14.77 -9.26 2.45
C MET A 286 16.20 -9.28 3.04
N CYS A 287 16.42 -10.05 4.12
CA CYS A 287 17.75 -10.18 4.73
C CYS A 287 18.78 -10.73 3.74
N LYS A 288 18.41 -11.70 2.90
CA LYS A 288 19.31 -12.27 1.89
C LYS A 288 19.67 -11.28 0.77
N TYR A 289 18.69 -10.50 0.31
CA TYR A 289 18.94 -9.42 -0.66
C TYR A 289 19.82 -8.32 -0.07
N PHE A 290 19.60 -7.99 1.20
CA PHE A 290 20.43 -7.03 1.94
C PHE A 290 21.87 -7.52 2.12
N GLU A 291 22.06 -8.79 2.53
CA GLU A 291 23.38 -9.44 2.64
C GLU A 291 24.13 -9.35 1.30
N THR A 292 23.48 -9.71 0.20
CA THR A 292 24.06 -9.62 -1.15
C THR A 292 24.52 -8.19 -1.47
N ALA A 293 23.69 -7.19 -1.19
CA ALA A 293 24.03 -5.79 -1.45
C ALA A 293 25.21 -5.29 -0.59
N VAL A 294 25.31 -5.75 0.67
CA VAL A 294 26.39 -5.41 1.59
C VAL A 294 27.69 -6.09 1.18
N ASP A 295 27.65 -7.37 0.83
CA ASP A 295 28.83 -8.12 0.37
C ASP A 295 29.39 -7.50 -0.92
N THR A 296 28.53 -7.19 -1.90
CA THR A 296 28.96 -6.50 -3.12
C THR A 296 29.54 -5.11 -2.82
N CYS A 297 29.00 -4.39 -1.82
CA CYS A 297 29.58 -3.12 -1.39
C CYS A 297 31.02 -3.33 -0.88
N PHE A 298 31.27 -4.33 -0.04
CA PHE A 298 32.63 -4.62 0.46
C PHE A 298 33.58 -5.09 -0.65
N GLU A 299 33.13 -5.94 -1.57
CA GLU A 299 33.93 -6.44 -2.68
C GLU A 299 34.33 -5.34 -3.67
N THR A 300 33.45 -4.36 -3.88
CA THR A 300 33.63 -3.29 -4.87
C THR A 300 33.99 -1.94 -4.24
N TRP A 301 34.24 -1.92 -2.92
CA TRP A 301 34.50 -0.69 -2.17
C TRP A 301 35.77 0.00 -2.66
N THR A 302 35.64 1.29 -2.97
CA THR A 302 36.76 2.15 -3.31
C THR A 302 36.86 3.26 -2.26
N PRO A 303 38.00 3.43 -1.56
CA PRO A 303 38.18 4.52 -0.62
C PRO A 303 37.93 5.87 -1.29
N ARG A 304 37.30 6.80 -0.57
CA ARG A 304 37.18 8.19 -1.05
C ARG A 304 38.56 8.80 -1.21
N GLN A 305 38.72 9.64 -2.24
CA GLN A 305 39.92 10.45 -2.38
C GLN A 305 40.00 11.47 -1.23
N LYS A 306 41.22 11.89 -0.89
CA LYS A 306 41.46 12.84 0.23
C LYS A 306 40.84 14.21 -0.03
N PHE A 307 40.62 14.56 -1.29
CA PHE A 307 40.00 15.80 -1.72
C PHE A 307 39.20 15.53 -3.00
N ASP A 308 38.06 16.21 -3.14
CA ASP A 308 37.26 16.22 -4.36
C ASP A 308 37.41 17.60 -5.01
N LEU A 309 37.84 17.63 -6.27
CA LEU A 309 37.80 18.86 -7.06
C LEU A 309 36.40 19.03 -7.64
N ILE A 310 35.60 19.90 -7.02
CA ILE A 310 34.24 20.20 -7.48
C ILE A 310 34.32 21.26 -8.57
N ASN A 311 33.96 20.90 -9.81
CA ASN A 311 33.77 21.87 -10.88
C ASN A 311 32.52 22.71 -10.60
N THR A 312 32.70 23.99 -10.29
CA THR A 312 31.61 24.95 -10.04
C THR A 312 30.88 25.38 -11.31
N ASN A 313 31.43 25.10 -12.49
CA ASN A 313 30.76 25.29 -13.78
C ASN A 313 29.89 24.08 -14.17
N ARG A 314 29.45 23.25 -13.21
CA ARG A 314 28.59 22.11 -13.51
C ARG A 314 27.27 22.61 -14.12
N PRO A 315 26.86 22.11 -15.29
CA PRO A 315 25.56 22.42 -15.84
C PRO A 315 24.46 21.92 -14.87
N THR A 316 23.35 22.65 -14.82
CA THR A 316 22.15 22.19 -14.13
C THR A 316 21.75 20.83 -14.71
N PRO A 317 21.55 19.78 -13.88
CA PRO A 317 21.14 18.48 -14.38
C PRO A 317 19.81 18.58 -15.14
N ASP A 318 19.72 17.89 -16.26
CA ASP A 318 18.51 17.80 -17.08
C ASP A 318 17.75 16.53 -16.68
N TYR A 319 16.76 16.68 -15.80
CA TYR A 319 16.01 15.55 -15.27
C TYR A 319 14.93 15.13 -16.26
N PRO A 320 14.69 13.82 -16.46
CA PRO A 320 13.53 13.40 -17.22
C PRO A 320 12.25 13.92 -16.54
N ASP A 321 11.36 14.49 -17.34
CA ASP A 321 10.12 15.14 -16.87
C ASP A 321 9.23 14.17 -16.07
N GLY A 322 9.36 12.86 -16.33
CA GLY A 322 8.62 11.80 -15.63
C GLY A 322 7.11 11.95 -15.75
N ILE A 323 6.65 12.50 -16.87
CA ILE A 323 5.24 12.85 -17.11
C ILE A 323 4.41 11.57 -17.21
N LEU A 324 3.53 11.38 -16.23
CA LEU A 324 2.58 10.26 -16.16
C LEU A 324 1.27 10.53 -16.92
N PHE A 325 1.19 11.63 -17.67
CA PHE A 325 0.02 12.02 -18.44
C PHE A 325 0.13 11.56 -19.88
N ASN A 326 -0.95 11.02 -20.43
CA ASN A 326 -1.08 10.85 -21.87
C ASN A 326 -1.01 12.22 -22.55
N LYS A 327 -0.50 12.26 -23.79
CA LYS A 327 -0.63 13.47 -24.62
C LYS A 327 -2.12 13.77 -24.78
N ILE A 328 -2.52 15.01 -24.55
CA ILE A 328 -3.85 15.49 -24.92
C ILE A 328 -3.90 15.40 -26.45
N GLU A 329 -4.73 14.50 -26.99
CA GLU A 329 -4.92 14.42 -28.44
C GLU A 329 -5.63 15.69 -28.92
N GLU A 330 -5.15 16.28 -30.02
CA GLU A 330 -5.78 17.46 -30.61
C GLU A 330 -7.22 17.12 -31.03
N GLY A 331 -8.21 17.66 -30.31
CA GLY A 331 -9.63 17.50 -30.63
C GLY A 331 -10.53 17.06 -29.47
N GLU A 332 -9.96 16.62 -28.34
CA GLU A 332 -10.76 16.41 -27.13
C GLU A 332 -11.02 17.75 -26.44
N THR A 333 -12.28 18.20 -26.46
CA THR A 333 -12.74 19.31 -25.61
C THR A 333 -12.49 18.96 -24.15
N ILE A 334 -11.67 19.76 -23.49
CA ILE A 334 -11.36 19.70 -22.05
C ILE A 334 -12.64 19.92 -21.22
#